data_AF-A0A6H9HHG3-F1
#
_entry.id   AF-A0A6H9HHG3-F1
#
_cell.length_a   1.000
_cell.length_b   1.000
_cell.length_c   1.000
_cell.angle_alpha   90.00
_cell.angle_beta   90.00
_cell.angle_gamma   90.00
#
_symmetry.space_group_name_H-M   'P 1'
#
loop_
_entity.id
_entity.type
_entity.pdbx_description
1 polymer ?
#
loop_
_entity_poly.entity_id
_entity_poly.type
_entity_poly.pdbx_seq_one_letter_code
_entity_poly.pdbx_strand_id
1 'polypeptide(L)'
;MIRVIYLIAALFIFSCNNRQATISNRTNSDTLPNKQSGENFQILIGTFRGSAQRNYYGKNPPDSLKVKWKIHLGIGKSSSYRKNGNQYWQGAGWTGQPLLTLENDSLYLYQGSLDHNLKKFRVSDGKLIWEYKFDDVIKGTGTIFALTSESDLTRKYVIAQGSRRGYGTTLSSKYAFSFRAISAITGESIWKFNVRQTQSFSRDADGSPLLINDTLYAGFENGVFSVMDPLRFNDKLNYTTPLIIKEINLFPKAPNRSNIVIESSPVLLGQRIYIAAGSGSVYGYNLNTKTIDWVYPIGSDLDGTPAVSNDSCLLVPVEKQYIPGNGGLLKLNPNVEPEYSVEWFLPTGNKNFLDWAGGIVSSPAVNTLYEKINNRNLAVVSGIDGYLYLIDTDSINASGKVKGFDNSRFFNSPVIYDKYKIGQSISSPLIIDDIVIAASYNGLYLFRVNDELKLMLTDDFRTTFEATPIVYDGKIYIGSKDGF
;
A
#
# COMPACT_ATOMS: atom_id res chain seq x y z
N MET A 1 -73.84 -22.76 42.00
CA MET A 1 -72.61 -22.03 42.39
C MET A 1 -71.72 -21.98 41.15
N ILE A 2 -71.96 -21.02 40.25
CA ILE A 2 -71.31 -20.90 38.93
C ILE A 2 -71.07 -19.40 38.68
N ARG A 3 -69.85 -19.05 38.29
CA ARG A 3 -69.44 -17.90 37.43
C ARG A 3 -67.92 -17.95 37.38
N VAL A 4 -67.27 -18.47 36.33
CA VAL A 4 -67.17 -18.00 34.93
C VAL A 4 -66.64 -16.57 34.83
N ILE A 5 -65.46 -16.52 34.23
CA ILE A 5 -64.60 -15.40 33.89
C ILE A 5 -65.25 -14.51 32.83
N TYR A 6 -65.14 -13.18 33.00
CA TYR A 6 -65.18 -12.22 31.88
C TYR A 6 -64.14 -11.11 32.07
N LEU A 7 -63.46 -10.81 30.97
CA LEU A 7 -62.53 -9.72 30.70
C LEU A 7 -63.09 -8.34 31.09
N ILE A 8 -62.23 -7.46 31.61
CA ILE A 8 -62.24 -6.02 31.28
C ILE A 8 -60.78 -5.55 31.11
N ALA A 9 -60.50 -5.02 29.93
CA ALA A 9 -59.25 -4.37 29.54
C ALA A 9 -59.19 -2.95 30.15
N ALA A 10 -58.04 -2.58 30.72
CA ALA A 10 -57.74 -1.21 31.12
C ALA A 10 -56.76 -0.59 30.11
N LEU A 11 -57.25 0.43 29.40
CA LEU A 11 -56.44 1.35 28.60
C LEU A 11 -55.51 2.13 29.53
N PHE A 12 -54.20 2.06 29.30
CA PHE A 12 -53.26 3.10 29.71
C PHE A 12 -52.74 3.83 28.49
N ILE A 13 -53.17 5.08 28.38
CA ILE A 13 -52.71 6.07 27.41
C ILE A 13 -51.31 6.52 27.87
N PHE A 14 -50.26 6.03 27.20
CA PHE A 14 -48.93 6.65 27.30
C PHE A 14 -48.76 7.64 26.15
N SER A 15 -48.64 8.90 26.52
CA SER A 15 -48.33 10.04 25.66
C SER A 15 -47.00 9.80 24.92
N CYS A 16 -47.07 9.79 23.58
CA CYS A 16 -45.92 9.90 22.70
C CYS A 16 -45.31 11.30 22.82
N ASN A 17 -44.20 11.44 23.52
CA ASN A 17 -43.30 12.58 23.35
C ASN A 17 -42.17 12.18 22.39
N ASN A 18 -42.35 12.56 21.12
CA ASN A 18 -41.30 12.60 20.11
C ASN A 18 -40.18 13.54 20.58
N ARG A 19 -39.09 13.00 21.14
CA ARG A 19 -37.80 13.69 21.13
C ARG A 19 -37.08 13.33 19.85
N GLN A 20 -37.33 14.14 18.82
CA GLN A 20 -36.38 14.31 17.73
C GLN A 20 -35.05 14.76 18.36
N ALA A 21 -34.02 13.93 18.20
CA ALA A 21 -32.65 14.36 18.42
C ALA A 21 -32.32 15.38 17.32
N THR A 22 -32.44 16.66 17.66
CA THR A 22 -31.90 17.76 16.86
C THR A 22 -30.38 17.60 16.81
N ILE A 23 -29.89 17.12 15.67
CA ILE A 23 -28.48 17.24 15.28
C ILE A 23 -28.22 18.74 15.17
N SER A 24 -27.56 19.31 16.18
CA SER A 24 -27.07 20.68 16.10
C SER A 24 -25.90 20.71 15.12
N ASN A 25 -26.18 21.04 13.86
CA ASN A 25 -25.19 21.53 12.92
C ASN A 25 -24.63 22.85 13.48
N ARG A 26 -23.56 22.78 14.26
CA ARG A 26 -22.70 23.94 14.47
C ARG A 26 -21.79 24.06 13.26
N THR A 27 -22.29 24.72 12.22
CA THR A 27 -21.46 25.40 11.24
C THR A 27 -20.75 26.54 11.97
N ASN A 28 -19.52 26.30 12.44
CA ASN A 28 -18.60 27.42 12.64
C ASN A 28 -18.17 27.86 11.24
N SER A 29 -18.81 28.94 10.81
CA SER A 29 -18.43 29.76 9.67
C SER A 29 -17.12 30.49 9.99
N ASP A 30 -16.01 29.75 9.98
CA ASP A 30 -14.71 30.38 9.71
C ASP A 30 -14.53 30.31 8.20
N THR A 31 -14.79 31.46 7.58
CA THR A 31 -14.58 31.82 6.18
C THR A 31 -13.69 30.84 5.41
N LEU A 32 -14.32 30.06 4.52
CA LEU A 32 -13.66 29.43 3.38
C LEU A 32 -12.80 30.50 2.69
N PRO A 33 -11.53 30.22 2.35
CA PRO A 33 -10.70 31.18 1.64
C PRO A 33 -11.40 31.58 0.36
N ASN A 34 -11.52 32.90 0.20
CA ASN A 34 -12.06 33.54 -0.98
C ASN A 34 -11.39 32.99 -2.24
N LYS A 35 -12.20 32.68 -3.25
CA LYS A 35 -11.77 32.33 -4.60
C LYS A 35 -10.86 33.46 -5.13
N GLN A 36 -9.69 33.10 -5.65
CA GLN A 36 -8.63 33.93 -6.29
C GLN A 36 -7.41 34.31 -5.44
N SER A 37 -6.50 33.35 -5.30
CA SER A 37 -5.07 33.51 -5.65
C SER A 37 -4.61 32.15 -6.21
N GLY A 38 -3.67 32.10 -7.15
CA GLY A 38 -3.29 30.84 -7.82
C GLY A 38 -2.79 29.82 -6.79
N GLU A 39 -3.62 28.83 -6.45
CA GLU A 39 -3.24 27.82 -5.46
C GLU A 39 -2.03 27.02 -5.95
N ASN A 40 -0.94 27.11 -5.22
CA ASN A 40 0.23 26.28 -5.43
C ASN A 40 0.00 24.95 -4.71
N PHE A 41 -0.43 23.93 -5.44
CA PHE A 41 -0.61 22.57 -4.93
C PHE A 41 0.42 21.65 -5.61
N GLN A 42 1.34 21.11 -4.83
CA GLN A 42 2.37 20.21 -5.31
C GLN A 42 2.24 18.85 -4.61
N ILE A 43 2.18 17.80 -5.42
CA ILE A 43 2.23 16.42 -4.94
C ILE A 43 3.70 16.06 -4.77
N LEU A 44 4.17 16.00 -3.52
CA LEU A 44 5.58 15.71 -3.22
C LEU A 44 5.84 14.22 -3.18
N ILE A 45 4.96 13.46 -2.52
CA ILE A 45 4.99 12.01 -2.44
C ILE A 45 3.55 11.53 -2.60
N GLY A 46 3.17 11.25 -3.84
CA GLY A 46 1.77 11.03 -4.23
C GLY A 46 1.33 9.57 -4.27
N THR A 47 2.22 8.60 -4.17
CA THR A 47 1.87 7.18 -4.28
C THR A 47 2.83 6.33 -3.44
N PHE A 48 2.50 5.06 -3.22
CA PHE A 48 3.43 4.13 -2.57
C PHE A 48 4.78 4.12 -3.29
N ARG A 49 5.86 4.32 -2.55
CA ARG A 49 7.22 4.44 -3.09
C ARG A 49 7.39 5.57 -4.12
N GLY A 50 6.56 6.61 -3.99
CA GLY A 50 6.76 7.97 -4.48
C GLY A 50 6.77 8.21 -5.98
N SER A 51 6.93 7.16 -6.80
CA SER A 51 7.01 7.23 -8.25
C SER A 51 6.27 6.06 -8.90
N ALA A 52 5.98 6.17 -10.20
CA ALA A 52 5.38 5.08 -10.96
C ALA A 52 6.29 3.83 -11.04
N GLN A 53 7.61 4.03 -10.91
CA GLN A 53 8.64 3.00 -10.87
C GLN A 53 8.89 2.40 -9.48
N ARG A 54 8.21 2.93 -8.46
CA ARG A 54 8.28 2.51 -7.05
C ARG A 54 9.68 2.62 -6.43
N ASN A 55 10.42 3.68 -6.79
CA ASN A 55 11.82 3.89 -6.42
C ASN A 55 12.14 5.30 -5.90
N TYR A 56 11.13 6.05 -5.41
CA TYR A 56 11.31 7.36 -4.78
C TYR A 56 10.75 7.37 -3.34
N TYR A 57 11.52 7.85 -2.38
CA TYR A 57 11.21 7.77 -0.95
C TYR A 57 11.12 9.15 -0.28
N GLY A 58 11.33 10.21 -1.06
CA GLY A 58 11.48 11.58 -0.59
C GLY A 58 12.93 12.06 -0.63
N LYS A 59 13.29 13.07 0.18
CA LYS A 59 14.60 13.74 0.14
C LYS A 59 15.04 14.31 1.48
N ASN A 60 16.34 14.50 1.64
CA ASN A 60 16.97 15.10 2.83
C ASN A 60 16.63 14.33 4.12
N PRO A 61 17.17 13.11 4.31
CA PRO A 61 16.93 12.33 5.52
C PRO A 61 17.52 13.01 6.78
N PRO A 62 16.95 12.75 7.98
CA PRO A 62 17.56 13.19 9.23
C PRO A 62 18.79 12.36 9.59
N ASP A 63 19.72 12.95 10.35
CA ASP A 63 20.88 12.24 10.92
C ASP A 63 20.60 11.60 12.29
N SER A 64 19.43 11.85 12.90
CA SER A 64 19.03 11.28 14.19
C SER A 64 17.51 11.15 14.33
N LEU A 65 17.07 10.27 15.21
CA LEU A 65 15.67 9.97 15.48
C LEU A 65 15.22 10.68 16.76
N LYS A 66 14.60 11.85 16.59
CA LYS A 66 13.91 12.56 17.67
C LYS A 66 12.45 12.80 17.31
N VAL A 67 11.55 12.30 18.16
CA VAL A 67 10.11 12.56 18.02
C VAL A 67 9.84 14.06 18.12
N LYS A 68 9.25 14.62 17.06
CA LYS A 68 8.82 16.04 17.01
C LYS A 68 7.38 16.20 17.51
N TRP A 69 6.50 15.34 17.04
CA TRP A 69 5.11 15.23 17.49
C TRP A 69 4.61 13.80 17.23
N LYS A 70 3.47 13.45 17.83
CA LYS A 70 2.71 12.22 17.58
C LYS A 70 1.22 12.56 17.56
N ILE A 71 0.46 11.89 16.70
CA ILE A 71 -0.99 12.06 16.61
C ILE A 71 -1.61 10.69 16.77
N HIS A 72 -2.65 10.56 17.58
CA HIS A 72 -3.35 9.29 17.70
C HIS A 72 -4.20 9.04 16.45
N LEU A 73 -3.90 7.97 15.71
CA LEU A 73 -4.59 7.56 14.48
C LEU A 73 -5.87 6.76 14.74
N GLY A 74 -6.05 6.22 15.95
CA GLY A 74 -7.28 5.53 16.36
C GLY A 74 -7.21 4.01 16.32
N ILE A 75 -8.34 3.40 16.67
CA ILE A 75 -8.54 1.95 16.76
C ILE A 75 -9.82 1.59 16.02
N GLY A 76 -9.77 0.59 15.14
CA GLY A 76 -10.92 0.07 14.41
C GLY A 76 -11.07 -1.43 14.56
N LYS A 77 -12.28 -1.89 14.29
CA LYS A 77 -12.65 -3.31 14.37
C LYS A 77 -12.73 -3.86 12.96
N SER A 78 -12.14 -5.03 12.73
CA SER A 78 -12.15 -5.69 11.42
C SER A 78 -12.47 -7.18 11.55
N SER A 79 -13.11 -7.75 10.54
CA SER A 79 -13.40 -9.19 10.50
C SER A 79 -12.18 -9.95 10.00
N SER A 80 -11.66 -10.90 10.79
CA SER A 80 -10.60 -11.80 10.34
C SER A 80 -11.21 -13.13 9.90
N TYR A 81 -11.06 -13.47 8.62
CA TYR A 81 -11.45 -14.78 8.11
C TYR A 81 -10.58 -15.90 8.69
N ARG A 82 -9.31 -15.60 8.98
CA ARG A 82 -8.32 -16.60 9.44
C ARG A 82 -8.43 -16.95 10.93
N LYS A 83 -8.94 -16.05 11.78
CA LYS A 83 -8.96 -16.24 13.26
C LYS A 83 -10.36 -16.35 13.88
N ASN A 84 -11.41 -16.66 13.10
CA ASN A 84 -12.80 -16.80 13.56
C ASN A 84 -13.21 -15.75 14.61
N GLY A 85 -13.25 -14.48 14.21
CA GLY A 85 -13.67 -13.41 15.11
C GLY A 85 -13.32 -12.02 14.64
N ASN A 86 -13.72 -11.05 15.45
CA ASN A 86 -13.38 -9.65 15.25
C ASN A 86 -12.04 -9.34 15.90
N GLN A 87 -11.23 -8.52 15.24
CA GLN A 87 -9.97 -8.03 15.79
C GLN A 87 -9.98 -6.51 15.89
N TYR A 88 -9.30 -6.00 16.91
CA TYR A 88 -9.03 -4.58 17.09
C TYR A 88 -7.65 -4.27 16.56
N TRP A 89 -7.61 -3.37 15.58
CA TRP A 89 -6.40 -2.94 14.90
C TRP A 89 -6.26 -1.43 15.13
N GLN A 90 -5.04 -0.96 15.33
CA GLN A 90 -4.78 0.42 15.73
C GLN A 90 -3.61 1.01 14.95
N GLY A 91 -3.62 2.32 14.74
CA GLY A 91 -2.52 3.00 14.06
C GLY A 91 -2.55 2.80 12.55
N ALA A 92 -1.40 2.51 11.96
CA ALA A 92 -1.25 2.19 10.53
C ALA A 92 -0.70 0.78 10.30
N GLY A 93 -1.24 0.09 9.30
CA GLY A 93 -0.81 -1.27 8.89
C GLY A 93 0.14 -1.25 7.69
N TRP A 94 0.31 -2.40 7.04
CA TRP A 94 1.07 -2.50 5.78
C TRP A 94 0.14 -2.35 4.57
N THR A 95 0.50 -1.61 3.50
CA THR A 95 1.76 -0.85 3.34
C THR A 95 1.78 0.48 4.10
N GLY A 96 0.60 1.06 4.41
CA GLY A 96 0.35 2.19 5.32
C GLY A 96 1.23 3.43 5.18
N GLN A 97 1.89 3.63 4.04
CA GLN A 97 2.80 4.74 3.82
C GLN A 97 2.00 6.05 3.80
N PRO A 98 2.43 7.10 4.51
CA PRO A 98 1.84 8.41 4.36
C PRO A 98 2.11 9.00 2.96
N LEU A 99 1.25 9.91 2.54
CA LEU A 99 1.43 10.73 1.34
C LEU A 99 1.65 12.19 1.75
N LEU A 100 2.32 12.98 0.90
CA LEU A 100 2.75 14.33 1.23
C LEU A 100 2.46 15.31 0.10
N THR A 101 1.86 16.45 0.44
CA THR A 101 1.65 17.60 -0.47
C THR A 101 2.23 18.88 0.13
N LEU A 102 2.52 19.85 -0.73
CA LEU A 102 2.77 21.24 -0.38
C LEU A 102 1.62 22.08 -0.95
N GLU A 103 0.90 22.80 -0.09
CA GLU A 103 -0.26 23.61 -0.46
C GLU A 103 -0.08 25.01 0.10
N ASN A 104 0.07 26.01 -0.78
CA ASN A 104 0.24 27.43 -0.41
C ASN A 104 1.26 27.60 0.74
N ASP A 105 2.43 26.97 0.59
CA ASP A 105 3.58 26.97 1.52
C ASP A 105 3.44 26.13 2.81
N SER A 106 2.37 25.37 2.96
CA SER A 106 2.20 24.43 4.08
C SER A 106 2.27 22.97 3.63
N LEU A 107 3.01 22.15 4.38
CA LEU A 107 3.06 20.70 4.15
C LEU A 107 1.86 20.00 4.78
N TYR A 108 1.28 19.05 4.05
CA TYR A 108 0.18 18.21 4.53
C TYR A 108 0.46 16.73 4.32
N LEU A 109 0.18 15.94 5.36
CA LEU A 109 0.25 14.48 5.34
C LEU A 109 -1.13 13.89 5.15
N TYR A 110 -1.20 12.80 4.41
CA TYR A 110 -2.40 11.98 4.27
C TYR A 110 -2.08 10.58 4.78
N GLN A 111 -2.90 10.07 5.69
CA GLN A 111 -2.69 8.78 6.32
C GLN A 111 -4.00 8.00 6.34
N GLY A 112 -4.00 6.84 5.68
CA GLY A 112 -5.01 5.81 5.93
C GLY A 112 -4.72 5.11 7.25
N SER A 113 -5.74 4.92 8.09
CA SER A 113 -5.57 4.31 9.40
C SER A 113 -6.49 3.11 9.64
N LEU A 114 -6.08 2.28 10.59
CA LEU A 114 -6.78 1.07 10.99
C LEU A 114 -8.06 1.35 11.80
N ASP A 115 -8.41 2.62 12.01
CA ASP A 115 -9.69 3.07 12.60
C ASP A 115 -10.80 3.31 11.57
N HIS A 116 -10.55 2.96 10.30
CA HIS A 116 -11.44 3.13 9.13
C HIS A 116 -11.41 4.53 8.51
N ASN A 117 -10.52 5.42 8.94
CA ASN A 117 -10.48 6.78 8.41
C ASN A 117 -9.23 7.04 7.56
N LEU A 118 -9.41 7.77 6.47
CA LEU A 118 -8.35 8.48 5.76
C LEU A 118 -8.29 9.90 6.31
N LYS A 119 -7.13 10.37 6.76
CA LYS A 119 -6.97 11.66 7.44
C LYS A 119 -5.97 12.55 6.72
N LYS A 120 -6.23 13.86 6.71
CA LYS A 120 -5.27 14.89 6.28
C LYS A 120 -4.83 15.73 7.47
N PHE A 121 -3.52 15.85 7.68
CA PHE A 121 -2.92 16.61 8.76
C PHE A 121 -2.01 17.71 8.22
N ARG A 122 -1.99 18.86 8.88
CA ARG A 122 -0.93 19.85 8.66
C ARG A 122 0.33 19.43 9.41
N VAL A 123 1.47 19.43 8.72
CA VAL A 123 2.74 18.91 9.25
C VAL A 123 3.33 19.77 10.37
N SER A 124 3.14 21.10 10.32
CA SER A 124 3.79 22.02 11.26
C SER A 124 3.32 21.86 12.70
N ASP A 125 2.07 21.46 12.91
CA ASP A 125 1.44 21.37 14.23
C ASP A 125 0.61 20.10 14.46
N GLY A 126 0.51 19.22 13.46
CA GLY A 126 -0.30 18.00 13.53
C GLY A 126 -1.81 18.25 13.52
N LYS A 127 -2.27 19.45 13.13
CA LYS A 127 -3.70 19.76 13.08
C LYS A 127 -4.41 18.88 12.04
N LEU A 128 -5.42 18.14 12.48
CA LEU A 128 -6.36 17.45 11.58
C LEU A 128 -7.14 18.48 10.77
N ILE A 129 -7.10 18.35 9.44
CA ILE A 129 -7.78 19.25 8.50
C ILE A 129 -9.13 18.66 8.11
N TRP A 130 -9.12 17.38 7.73
CA TRP A 130 -10.33 16.60 7.46
C TRP A 130 -10.05 15.11 7.65
N GLU A 131 -11.11 14.34 7.83
CA GLU A 131 -11.09 12.88 7.77
C GLU A 131 -12.26 12.34 6.96
N TYR A 132 -12.05 11.17 6.35
CA TYR A 132 -13.05 10.48 5.55
C TYR A 132 -13.17 9.02 5.99
N LYS A 133 -14.40 8.60 6.30
CA LYS A 133 -14.68 7.26 6.81
C LYS A 133 -14.97 6.23 5.71
N PHE A 134 -14.20 5.15 5.73
CA PHE A 134 -14.41 3.92 4.98
C PHE A 134 -15.26 2.91 5.76
N ASP A 135 -15.62 1.80 5.11
CA ASP A 135 -16.46 0.77 5.74
C ASP A 135 -15.64 -0.23 6.58
N ASP A 136 -14.30 -0.20 6.47
CA ASP A 136 -13.37 -1.05 7.23
C ASP A 136 -11.98 -0.39 7.28
N VAL A 137 -11.02 -1.09 7.89
CA VAL A 137 -9.64 -0.65 8.10
C VAL A 137 -8.93 -0.34 6.78
N ILE A 138 -8.07 0.68 6.81
CA ILE A 138 -7.23 1.05 5.69
C ILE A 138 -5.82 0.53 5.94
N LYS A 139 -5.47 -0.56 5.24
CA LYS A 139 -4.13 -1.19 5.28
C LYS A 139 -3.18 -0.51 4.30
N GLY A 140 -3.60 -0.40 3.05
CA GLY A 140 -2.83 0.07 1.93
C GLY A 140 -2.60 1.58 1.86
N THR A 141 -1.60 1.96 1.07
CA THR A 141 -1.29 3.35 0.72
C THR A 141 -2.18 3.82 -0.44
N GLY A 142 -2.69 5.04 -0.38
CA GLY A 142 -3.47 5.64 -1.48
C GLY A 142 -2.60 6.17 -2.64
N THR A 143 -3.23 6.86 -3.58
CA THR A 143 -2.52 7.66 -4.59
C THR A 143 -3.21 9.00 -4.79
N ILE A 144 -2.46 10.09 -4.57
CA ILE A 144 -2.83 11.45 -4.92
C ILE A 144 -2.37 11.73 -6.34
N PHE A 145 -3.29 12.22 -7.17
CA PHE A 145 -2.99 12.67 -8.52
C PHE A 145 -3.79 13.92 -8.87
N ALA A 146 -3.31 14.64 -9.88
CA ALA A 146 -4.01 15.76 -10.48
C ALA A 146 -4.64 15.32 -11.80
N LEU A 147 -5.94 15.53 -11.94
CA LEU A 147 -6.66 15.28 -13.19
C LEU A 147 -6.47 16.50 -14.10
N THR A 148 -5.71 16.34 -15.18
CA THR A 148 -5.20 17.49 -15.94
C THR A 148 -6.29 18.26 -16.67
N SER A 149 -7.37 17.56 -17.07
CA SER A 149 -8.52 18.15 -17.74
C SER A 149 -9.58 18.73 -16.79
N GLU A 150 -9.40 18.63 -15.47
CA GLU A 150 -10.36 19.14 -14.49
C GLU A 150 -9.98 20.55 -14.00
N SER A 151 -10.96 21.46 -14.05
CA SER A 151 -10.80 22.87 -13.67
C SER A 151 -11.32 23.16 -12.26
N ASP A 152 -12.26 22.36 -11.77
CA ASP A 152 -12.77 22.44 -10.42
C ASP A 152 -11.72 21.89 -9.43
N LEU A 153 -11.10 22.76 -8.65
CA LEU A 153 -10.05 22.40 -7.71
C LEU A 153 -10.48 21.32 -6.70
N THR A 154 -11.77 21.29 -6.35
CA THR A 154 -12.31 20.27 -5.43
C THR A 154 -12.32 18.87 -6.04
N ARG A 155 -12.29 18.76 -7.38
CA ARG A 155 -12.25 17.48 -8.12
C ARG A 155 -10.94 17.28 -8.88
N LYS A 156 -10.08 18.29 -8.95
CA LYS A 156 -8.80 18.25 -9.66
C LYS A 156 -7.76 17.40 -8.92
N TYR A 157 -7.58 17.62 -7.62
CA TYR A 157 -6.64 16.87 -6.81
C TYR A 157 -7.39 15.77 -6.06
N VAL A 158 -7.11 14.53 -6.45
CA VAL A 158 -7.88 13.36 -6.01
C VAL A 158 -6.96 12.40 -5.30
N ILE A 159 -7.43 11.85 -4.17
CA ILE A 159 -6.84 10.67 -3.56
C ILE A 159 -7.70 9.45 -3.85
N ALA A 160 -7.14 8.49 -4.60
CA ALA A 160 -7.70 7.16 -4.76
C ALA A 160 -7.14 6.26 -3.66
N GLN A 161 -8.02 5.77 -2.79
CA GLN A 161 -7.65 5.04 -1.58
C GLN A 161 -8.45 3.75 -1.47
N GLY A 162 -7.74 2.68 -1.15
CA GLY A 162 -8.30 1.37 -0.86
C GLY A 162 -8.42 1.09 0.63
N SER A 163 -9.21 0.08 0.98
CA SER A 163 -9.50 -0.40 2.32
C SER A 163 -9.91 -1.87 2.25
N ARG A 164 -10.10 -2.50 3.40
CA ARG A 164 -10.76 -3.81 3.43
C ARG A 164 -12.23 -3.70 2.99
N ARG A 165 -12.83 -4.82 2.55
CA ARG A 165 -14.15 -4.88 1.89
C ARG A 165 -15.34 -4.28 2.66
N GLY A 166 -15.21 -4.04 3.96
CA GLY A 166 -16.28 -3.59 4.84
C GLY A 166 -16.43 -4.49 6.06
N TYR A 167 -16.47 -3.88 7.24
CA TYR A 167 -16.73 -4.58 8.49
C TYR A 167 -18.18 -5.09 8.50
N GLY A 168 -18.36 -6.40 8.60
CA GLY A 168 -19.67 -7.06 8.47
C GLY A 168 -20.08 -7.38 7.02
N THR A 169 -19.32 -6.93 6.02
CA THR A 169 -19.53 -7.29 4.61
C THR A 169 -19.02 -8.71 4.34
N THR A 170 -19.85 -9.54 3.70
CA THR A 170 -19.48 -10.90 3.27
C THR A 170 -18.99 -10.89 1.81
N LEU A 171 -18.32 -11.97 1.37
CA LEU A 171 -17.89 -12.08 -0.03
C LEU A 171 -19.07 -12.03 -1.03
N SER A 172 -20.21 -12.59 -0.65
CA SER A 172 -21.46 -12.63 -1.43
C SER A 172 -22.29 -11.34 -1.36
N SER A 173 -21.86 -10.35 -0.57
CA SER A 173 -22.57 -9.07 -0.47
C SER A 173 -22.64 -8.39 -1.84
N LYS A 174 -23.79 -7.78 -2.15
CA LYS A 174 -24.00 -7.12 -3.45
C LYS A 174 -22.92 -6.08 -3.77
N TYR A 175 -22.48 -5.35 -2.74
CA TYR A 175 -21.47 -4.30 -2.86
C TYR A 175 -20.34 -4.49 -1.84
N ALA A 176 -19.12 -4.16 -2.26
CA ALA A 176 -17.95 -3.96 -1.43
C ALA A 176 -17.22 -2.72 -1.94
N PHE A 177 -17.46 -1.57 -1.29
CA PHE A 177 -16.90 -0.28 -1.69
C PHE A 177 -15.54 -0.03 -1.04
N SER A 178 -14.65 -1.02 -1.18
CA SER A 178 -13.29 -1.02 -0.63
C SER A 178 -12.38 0.00 -1.29
N PHE A 179 -12.71 0.50 -2.48
CA PHE A 179 -11.91 1.49 -3.20
C PHE A 179 -12.72 2.73 -3.54
N ARG A 180 -12.16 3.92 -3.26
CA ARG A 180 -12.88 5.20 -3.38
C ARG A 180 -11.95 6.31 -3.85
N ALA A 181 -12.52 7.33 -4.47
CA ALA A 181 -11.86 8.61 -4.67
C ALA A 181 -12.43 9.67 -3.76
N ILE A 182 -11.54 10.47 -3.20
CA ILE A 182 -11.82 11.55 -2.28
C ILE A 182 -11.10 12.80 -2.78
N SER A 183 -11.69 13.98 -2.59
CA SER A 183 -11.02 15.24 -2.83
C SER A 183 -9.85 15.42 -1.86
N ALA A 184 -8.64 15.66 -2.39
CA ALA A 184 -7.48 15.99 -1.56
C ALA A 184 -7.60 17.36 -0.86
N ILE A 185 -8.49 18.22 -1.38
CA ILE A 185 -8.78 19.55 -0.86
C ILE A 185 -9.85 19.46 0.24
N THR A 186 -11.04 18.93 -0.07
CA THR A 186 -12.20 19.00 0.83
C THR A 186 -12.41 17.77 1.71
N GLY A 187 -11.80 16.63 1.37
CA GLY A 187 -12.09 15.36 2.04
C GLY A 187 -13.43 14.73 1.64
N GLU A 188 -14.13 15.28 0.64
CA GLU A 188 -15.42 14.76 0.19
C GLU A 188 -15.28 13.60 -0.81
N SER A 189 -16.24 12.68 -0.77
CA SER A 189 -16.30 11.56 -1.72
C SER A 189 -16.55 12.08 -3.15
N ILE A 190 -15.74 11.62 -4.10
CA ILE A 190 -15.98 11.84 -5.54
C ILE A 190 -16.71 10.62 -6.12
N TRP A 191 -16.19 9.42 -5.88
CA TRP A 191 -16.82 8.18 -6.32
C TRP A 191 -16.45 7.00 -5.44
N LYS A 192 -17.22 5.91 -5.57
CA LYS A 192 -16.95 4.62 -4.92
C LYS A 192 -16.91 3.53 -5.98
N PHE A 193 -15.96 2.62 -5.86
CA PHE A 193 -15.78 1.49 -6.75
C PHE A 193 -16.17 0.19 -6.05
N ASN A 194 -17.08 -0.57 -6.66
CA ASN A 194 -17.47 -1.88 -6.15
C ASN A 194 -16.49 -2.95 -6.66
N VAL A 195 -15.61 -3.43 -5.78
CA VAL A 195 -14.73 -4.56 -6.12
C VAL A 195 -15.60 -5.80 -6.21
N ARG A 196 -15.86 -6.34 -7.40
CA ARG A 196 -16.78 -7.49 -7.59
C ARG A 196 -16.25 -8.79 -6.97
N GLN A 197 -17.16 -9.71 -6.65
CA GLN A 197 -16.78 -11.06 -6.20
C GLN A 197 -16.15 -11.87 -7.35
N THR A 198 -15.15 -12.67 -7.00
CA THR A 198 -14.49 -13.67 -7.86
C THR A 198 -14.26 -14.96 -7.06
N GLN A 199 -13.41 -15.86 -7.58
CA GLN A 199 -12.89 -17.03 -6.86
C GLN A 199 -11.95 -16.65 -5.69
N SER A 200 -11.55 -15.38 -5.59
CA SER A 200 -10.71 -14.91 -4.50
C SER A 200 -11.44 -14.97 -3.15
N PHE A 201 -10.69 -15.25 -2.08
CA PHE A 201 -11.23 -15.13 -0.72
C PHE A 201 -11.36 -13.67 -0.25
N SER A 202 -10.95 -12.69 -1.06
CA SER A 202 -10.90 -11.28 -0.70
C SER A 202 -11.54 -10.37 -1.76
N ARG A 203 -11.98 -9.20 -1.30
CA ARG A 203 -12.48 -8.06 -2.09
C ARG A 203 -11.90 -6.75 -1.55
N ASP A 204 -10.79 -6.85 -0.83
CA ASP A 204 -10.08 -5.72 -0.24
C ASP A 204 -9.28 -4.99 -1.36
N ALA A 205 -8.78 -3.80 -1.05
CA ALA A 205 -8.02 -2.97 -1.99
C ALA A 205 -6.82 -2.37 -1.26
N ASP A 206 -5.66 -3.02 -1.40
CA ASP A 206 -4.46 -2.63 -0.66
C ASP A 206 -3.37 -1.98 -1.54
N GLY A 207 -3.31 -2.35 -2.82
CA GLY A 207 -2.34 -1.79 -3.77
C GLY A 207 -2.64 -0.33 -4.15
N SER A 208 -1.60 0.50 -4.22
CA SER A 208 -1.70 1.87 -4.70
C SER A 208 -1.83 1.90 -6.23
N PRO A 209 -2.87 2.54 -6.80
CA PRO A 209 -3.02 2.60 -8.26
C PRO A 209 -1.96 3.49 -8.92
N LEU A 210 -1.89 3.44 -10.26
CA LEU A 210 -1.14 4.41 -11.07
C LEU A 210 -2.12 5.25 -11.89
N LEU A 211 -1.91 6.57 -11.93
CA LEU A 211 -2.51 7.43 -12.94
C LEU A 211 -1.50 7.67 -14.05
N ILE A 212 -1.84 7.31 -15.29
CA ILE A 212 -1.01 7.56 -16.48
C ILE A 212 -1.92 8.18 -17.53
N ASN A 213 -1.62 9.40 -17.98
CA ASN A 213 -2.41 10.12 -18.99
C ASN A 213 -3.92 10.12 -18.68
N ASP A 214 -4.27 10.55 -17.46
CA ASP A 214 -5.65 10.56 -16.92
C ASP A 214 -6.37 9.19 -16.90
N THR A 215 -5.65 8.07 -17.12
CA THR A 215 -6.17 6.71 -16.97
C THR A 215 -5.66 6.08 -15.68
N LEU A 216 -6.57 5.52 -14.88
CA LEU A 216 -6.26 4.89 -13.60
C LEU A 216 -6.10 3.37 -13.77
N TYR A 217 -4.99 2.83 -13.28
CA TYR A 217 -4.64 1.41 -13.32
C TYR A 217 -4.53 0.87 -11.90
N ALA A 218 -5.39 -0.07 -11.52
CA ALA A 218 -5.47 -0.59 -10.15
C ALA A 218 -5.58 -2.11 -10.13
N GLY A 219 -4.89 -2.76 -9.20
CA GLY A 219 -5.09 -4.16 -8.85
C GLY A 219 -5.92 -4.27 -7.58
N PHE A 220 -6.77 -5.30 -7.49
CA PHE A 220 -7.62 -5.55 -6.33
C PHE A 220 -7.47 -6.98 -5.82
N GLU A 221 -7.74 -7.21 -4.54
CA GLU A 221 -7.60 -8.54 -3.94
C GLU A 221 -8.60 -9.57 -4.46
N ASN A 222 -9.57 -9.18 -5.27
CA ASN A 222 -10.39 -10.13 -6.02
C ASN A 222 -9.64 -10.76 -7.23
N GLY A 223 -8.35 -10.45 -7.42
CA GLY A 223 -7.50 -10.95 -8.50
C GLY A 223 -7.70 -10.22 -9.83
N VAL A 224 -8.39 -9.08 -9.83
CA VAL A 224 -8.71 -8.32 -11.04
C VAL A 224 -7.85 -7.06 -11.12
N PHE A 225 -7.23 -6.87 -12.27
CA PHE A 225 -6.61 -5.62 -12.67
C PHE A 225 -7.60 -4.80 -13.50
N SER A 226 -7.92 -3.60 -13.04
CA SER A 226 -8.90 -2.71 -13.66
C SER A 226 -8.23 -1.45 -14.22
N VAL A 227 -8.63 -1.11 -15.43
CA VAL A 227 -8.30 0.12 -16.14
C VAL A 227 -9.55 0.99 -16.16
N MET A 228 -9.46 2.20 -15.61
CA MET A 228 -10.60 3.07 -15.36
C MET A 228 -10.33 4.49 -15.86
N ASP A 229 -11.39 5.15 -16.31
CA ASP A 229 -11.41 6.61 -16.49
C ASP A 229 -11.98 7.20 -15.18
N PRO A 230 -11.16 7.90 -14.37
CA PRO A 230 -11.57 8.46 -13.09
C PRO A 230 -12.38 9.77 -13.23
N LEU A 231 -12.51 10.32 -14.44
CA LEU A 231 -13.23 11.56 -14.75
C LEU A 231 -14.67 11.32 -15.23
N ARG A 232 -14.92 10.17 -15.87
CA ARG A 232 -16.25 9.81 -16.36
C ARG A 232 -16.93 8.87 -15.38
N PHE A 233 -18.21 9.13 -15.13
CA PHE A 233 -19.00 8.32 -14.20
C PHE A 233 -20.04 7.47 -14.92
N ASN A 234 -20.36 6.34 -14.31
CA ASN A 234 -21.46 5.50 -14.76
C ASN A 234 -22.75 5.87 -14.00
N ASP A 235 -23.55 6.76 -14.59
CA ASP A 235 -24.78 7.28 -13.98
C ASP A 235 -25.96 6.30 -14.02
N LYS A 236 -25.77 5.07 -14.54
CA LYS A 236 -26.81 4.03 -14.57
C LYS A 236 -27.01 3.33 -13.23
N LEU A 237 -26.16 3.60 -12.25
CA LEU A 237 -26.17 2.99 -10.93
C LEU A 237 -26.68 3.99 -9.88
N ASN A 238 -27.13 3.46 -8.74
CA ASN A 238 -27.58 4.27 -7.61
C ASN A 238 -26.41 4.86 -6.78
N TYR A 239 -25.18 4.81 -7.30
CA TYR A 239 -23.97 5.38 -6.71
C TYR A 239 -23.02 5.81 -7.81
N THR A 240 -22.26 6.89 -7.57
CA THR A 240 -21.23 7.38 -8.48
C THR A 240 -20.02 6.43 -8.46
N THR A 241 -19.65 5.92 -9.63
CA THR A 241 -18.49 5.03 -9.84
C THR A 241 -17.75 5.48 -11.10
N PRO A 242 -16.42 5.32 -11.17
CA PRO A 242 -15.67 5.63 -12.38
C PRO A 242 -16.07 4.70 -13.53
N LEU A 243 -15.87 5.17 -14.76
CA LEU A 243 -16.06 4.38 -15.95
C LEU A 243 -14.97 3.30 -16.03
N ILE A 244 -15.39 2.04 -16.05
CA ILE A 244 -14.49 0.90 -16.25
C ILE A 244 -14.21 0.80 -17.75
N ILE A 245 -12.95 0.98 -18.14
CA ILE A 245 -12.49 0.79 -19.51
C ILE A 245 -12.23 -0.69 -19.78
N LYS A 246 -11.58 -1.37 -18.83
CA LYS A 246 -11.21 -2.79 -18.94
C LYS A 246 -11.01 -3.43 -17.58
N GLU A 247 -11.36 -4.71 -17.47
CA GLU A 247 -10.96 -5.57 -16.36
C GLU A 247 -10.27 -6.81 -16.89
N ILE A 248 -9.22 -7.26 -16.21
CA ILE A 248 -8.43 -8.43 -16.56
C ILE A 248 -8.24 -9.27 -15.30
N ASN A 249 -8.66 -10.53 -15.35
CA ASN A 249 -8.37 -11.48 -14.28
C ASN A 249 -6.89 -11.89 -14.38
N LEU A 250 -6.10 -11.64 -13.34
CA LEU A 250 -4.70 -12.05 -13.26
C LEU A 250 -4.56 -13.42 -12.60
N PHE A 251 -5.38 -14.37 -13.05
CA PHE A 251 -5.42 -15.75 -12.57
C PHE A 251 -6.10 -16.65 -13.61
N PRO A 252 -5.80 -17.96 -13.65
CA PRO A 252 -6.44 -18.89 -14.59
C PRO A 252 -7.92 -19.08 -14.25
N LYS A 253 -8.74 -19.49 -15.23
CA LYS A 253 -10.20 -19.68 -15.07
C LYS A 253 -10.59 -20.60 -13.90
N ALA A 254 -9.77 -21.62 -13.64
CA ALA A 254 -9.90 -22.55 -12.51
C ALA A 254 -8.59 -22.51 -11.69
N PRO A 255 -8.44 -21.56 -10.75
CA PRO A 255 -7.25 -21.48 -9.92
C PRO A 255 -7.24 -22.62 -8.91
N ASN A 256 -6.05 -23.19 -8.66
CA ASN A 256 -5.87 -24.30 -7.72
C ASN A 256 -6.03 -23.88 -6.24
N ARG A 257 -6.17 -22.59 -5.97
CA ARG A 257 -6.37 -22.00 -4.64
C ARG A 257 -7.18 -20.70 -4.75
N SER A 258 -7.83 -20.31 -3.67
CA SER A 258 -8.55 -19.02 -3.57
C SER A 258 -7.63 -17.83 -3.28
N ASN A 259 -6.36 -18.08 -2.93
CA ASN A 259 -5.37 -17.02 -2.82
C ASN A 259 -4.88 -16.61 -4.21
N ILE A 260 -5.56 -15.61 -4.76
CA ILE A 260 -5.31 -15.01 -6.07
C ILE A 260 -5.32 -13.47 -5.96
N VAL A 261 -5.02 -12.96 -4.77
CA VAL A 261 -5.12 -11.54 -4.44
C VAL A 261 -4.11 -10.72 -5.25
N ILE A 262 -4.40 -9.43 -5.43
CA ILE A 262 -3.43 -8.43 -5.87
C ILE A 262 -3.31 -7.41 -4.75
N GLU A 263 -2.41 -7.68 -3.79
CA GLU A 263 -2.03 -6.72 -2.74
C GLU A 263 -0.88 -5.80 -3.21
N SER A 264 -0.10 -6.24 -4.22
CA SER A 264 0.98 -5.46 -4.79
C SER A 264 0.48 -4.27 -5.61
N SER A 265 1.25 -3.17 -5.56
CA SER A 265 0.95 -1.99 -6.38
C SER A 265 1.50 -2.16 -7.80
N PRO A 266 0.79 -1.74 -8.86
CA PRO A 266 1.32 -1.73 -10.22
C PRO A 266 2.59 -0.86 -10.34
N VAL A 267 3.52 -1.30 -11.20
CA VAL A 267 4.83 -0.67 -11.45
C VAL A 267 4.98 -0.34 -12.93
N LEU A 268 5.23 0.92 -13.28
CA LEU A 268 5.49 1.32 -14.67
C LEU A 268 6.97 1.11 -15.02
N LEU A 269 7.23 0.43 -16.14
CA LEU A 269 8.57 0.31 -16.71
C LEU A 269 8.47 0.28 -18.24
N GLY A 270 9.02 1.32 -18.89
CA GLY A 270 8.85 1.53 -20.32
C GLY A 270 7.36 1.63 -20.69
N GLN A 271 6.93 0.86 -21.68
CA GLN A 271 5.54 0.82 -22.16
C GLN A 271 4.69 -0.28 -21.48
N ARG A 272 5.13 -0.81 -20.34
CA ARG A 272 4.42 -1.86 -19.60
C ARG A 272 4.20 -1.51 -18.14
N ILE A 273 3.04 -1.89 -17.62
CA ILE A 273 2.75 -1.94 -16.19
C ILE A 273 2.96 -3.37 -15.72
N TYR A 274 3.80 -3.57 -14.72
CA TYR A 274 4.03 -4.86 -14.07
C TYR A 274 3.23 -4.97 -12.78
N ILE A 275 2.62 -6.14 -12.58
CA ILE A 275 1.78 -6.44 -11.41
C ILE A 275 2.18 -7.81 -10.88
N ALA A 276 2.61 -7.88 -9.62
CA ALA A 276 2.81 -9.14 -8.92
C ALA A 276 1.48 -9.56 -8.27
N ALA A 277 1.08 -10.83 -8.42
CA ALA A 277 -0.20 -11.30 -7.89
C ALA A 277 -0.02 -12.58 -7.10
N GLY A 278 -0.81 -12.75 -6.04
CA GLY A 278 -0.92 -13.96 -5.21
C GLY A 278 -1.38 -15.20 -5.99
N SER A 279 -1.84 -15.03 -7.23
CA SER A 279 -2.01 -16.12 -8.20
C SER A 279 -0.70 -16.80 -8.60
N GLY A 280 0.45 -16.23 -8.22
CA GLY A 280 1.77 -16.82 -8.36
C GLY A 280 2.57 -16.34 -9.55
N SER A 281 2.22 -15.20 -10.15
CA SER A 281 2.92 -14.68 -11.32
C SER A 281 3.10 -13.17 -11.28
N VAL A 282 4.13 -12.71 -11.99
CA VAL A 282 4.27 -11.30 -12.39
C VAL A 282 3.71 -11.15 -13.80
N TYR A 283 2.79 -10.21 -13.97
CA TYR A 283 2.10 -9.92 -15.23
C TYR A 283 2.56 -8.57 -15.77
N GLY A 284 2.82 -8.48 -17.08
CA GLY A 284 3.11 -7.24 -17.79
C GLY A 284 1.93 -6.85 -18.68
N TYR A 285 1.28 -5.74 -18.37
CA TYR A 285 0.25 -5.10 -19.17
C TYR A 285 0.87 -4.07 -20.11
N ASN A 286 0.76 -4.29 -21.41
CA ASN A 286 1.29 -3.40 -22.44
C ASN A 286 0.32 -2.24 -22.69
N LEU A 287 0.81 -1.01 -22.53
CA LEU A 287 0.03 0.22 -22.67
C LEU A 287 -0.40 0.49 -24.12
N ASN A 288 0.34 -0.02 -25.10
CA ASN A 288 0.04 0.15 -26.53
C ASN A 288 -1.02 -0.87 -26.99
N THR A 289 -0.79 -2.16 -26.75
CA THR A 289 -1.71 -3.24 -27.18
C THR A 289 -2.91 -3.39 -26.25
N LYS A 290 -2.81 -2.83 -25.03
CA LYS A 290 -3.82 -2.92 -23.97
C LYS A 290 -4.08 -4.37 -23.53
N THR A 291 -3.09 -5.24 -23.61
CA THR A 291 -3.17 -6.67 -23.25
C THR A 291 -2.08 -7.05 -22.27
N ILE A 292 -2.26 -8.17 -21.57
CA ILE A 292 -1.15 -8.84 -20.92
C ILE A 292 -0.34 -9.55 -22.01
N ASP A 293 0.93 -9.20 -22.15
CA ASP A 293 1.83 -9.77 -23.16
C ASP A 293 3.14 -10.33 -22.55
N TRP A 294 3.26 -10.28 -21.23
CA TRP A 294 4.41 -10.79 -20.50
C TRP A 294 3.94 -11.45 -19.20
N VAL A 295 4.35 -12.68 -18.92
CA VAL A 295 3.97 -13.41 -17.70
C VAL A 295 5.14 -14.25 -17.22
N TYR A 296 5.56 -14.06 -15.97
CA TYR A 296 6.59 -14.87 -15.33
C TYR A 296 6.02 -15.63 -14.11
N PRO A 297 5.96 -16.97 -14.15
CA PRO A 297 5.45 -17.77 -13.04
C PRO A 297 6.49 -18.02 -11.95
N ILE A 298 6.10 -17.75 -10.71
CA ILE A 298 6.89 -17.97 -9.48
C ILE A 298 6.20 -19.02 -8.58
N GLY A 299 4.87 -19.04 -8.55
CA GLY A 299 4.04 -19.95 -7.74
C GLY A 299 3.74 -19.46 -6.32
N SER A 300 4.40 -18.39 -5.87
CA SER A 300 4.30 -17.86 -4.51
C SER A 300 3.07 -16.97 -4.28
N ASP A 301 2.86 -16.59 -3.03
CA ASP A 301 2.04 -15.41 -2.67
C ASP A 301 2.92 -14.18 -2.90
N LEU A 302 2.47 -13.23 -3.73
CA LEU A 302 3.30 -12.12 -4.18
C LEU A 302 2.65 -10.78 -3.77
N ASP A 303 2.71 -10.46 -2.48
CA ASP A 303 2.08 -9.26 -1.94
C ASP A 303 3.00 -8.04 -2.05
N GLY A 304 4.31 -8.24 -1.87
CA GLY A 304 5.30 -7.19 -1.96
C GLY A 304 5.33 -6.53 -3.34
N THR A 305 5.36 -5.19 -3.36
CA THR A 305 5.42 -4.42 -4.62
C THR A 305 6.85 -4.46 -5.20
N PRO A 306 7.03 -4.80 -6.49
CA PRO A 306 8.34 -4.72 -7.15
C PRO A 306 8.87 -3.27 -7.25
N ALA A 307 10.19 -3.12 -7.42
CA ALA A 307 10.81 -1.83 -7.71
C ALA A 307 11.66 -1.90 -8.98
N VAL A 308 11.73 -0.79 -9.74
CA VAL A 308 12.59 -0.69 -10.93
C VAL A 308 14.01 -0.30 -10.52
N SER A 309 14.95 -1.18 -10.83
CA SER A 309 16.40 -0.98 -10.65
C SER A 309 17.03 -0.11 -11.73
N ASN A 310 18.26 0.36 -11.50
CA ASN A 310 18.97 1.30 -12.38
C ASN A 310 19.13 0.78 -13.82
N ASP A 311 19.30 -0.52 -14.00
CA ASP A 311 19.44 -1.18 -15.31
C ASP A 311 18.10 -1.60 -15.93
N SER A 312 16.99 -0.98 -15.50
CA SER A 312 15.64 -1.23 -16.05
C SER A 312 15.14 -2.67 -15.86
N CYS A 313 15.55 -3.32 -14.76
CA CYS A 313 15.01 -4.61 -14.32
C CYS A 313 14.04 -4.42 -13.14
N LEU A 314 13.20 -5.43 -12.90
CA LEU A 314 12.30 -5.51 -11.74
C LEU A 314 12.98 -6.27 -10.61
N LEU A 315 13.00 -5.68 -9.41
CA LEU A 315 13.29 -6.39 -8.17
C LEU A 315 11.98 -6.85 -7.53
N VAL A 316 11.70 -8.15 -7.59
CA VAL A 316 10.42 -8.76 -7.18
C VAL A 316 10.61 -9.46 -5.85
N PRO A 317 9.95 -9.01 -4.77
CA PRO A 317 9.93 -9.74 -3.52
C PRO A 317 9.12 -11.04 -3.68
N VAL A 318 9.62 -12.11 -3.08
CA VAL A 318 9.04 -13.46 -3.17
C VAL A 318 8.84 -13.99 -1.76
N GLU A 319 7.60 -14.26 -1.39
CA GLU A 319 7.29 -14.91 -0.13
C GLU A 319 7.58 -16.40 -0.20
N LYS A 320 7.61 -17.06 0.96
CA LYS A 320 7.80 -18.52 1.03
C LYS A 320 6.52 -19.31 0.72
N GLN A 321 5.38 -18.64 0.72
CA GLN A 321 4.08 -19.27 0.69
C GLN A 321 3.92 -20.10 -0.58
N TYR A 322 3.47 -21.35 -0.41
CA TYR A 322 3.14 -22.29 -1.49
C TYR A 322 4.28 -22.76 -2.41
N ILE A 323 5.49 -22.20 -2.29
CA ILE A 323 6.65 -22.65 -3.07
C ILE A 323 7.46 -23.70 -2.30
N PRO A 324 8.16 -24.63 -2.97
CA PRO A 324 8.97 -25.65 -2.31
C PRO A 324 10.31 -25.09 -1.78
N GLY A 325 10.94 -24.15 -2.48
CA GLY A 325 12.22 -23.53 -2.14
C GLY A 325 12.10 -22.39 -1.13
N ASN A 326 13.12 -21.56 -1.00
CA ASN A 326 13.07 -20.37 -0.17
C ASN A 326 12.33 -19.23 -0.88
N GLY A 327 11.68 -18.36 -0.10
CA GLY A 327 11.37 -17.02 -0.59
C GLY A 327 12.65 -16.17 -0.70
N GLY A 328 12.51 -14.92 -1.12
CA GLY A 328 13.68 -14.07 -1.35
C GLY A 328 13.38 -12.86 -2.22
N LEU A 329 14.41 -12.37 -2.92
CA LEU A 329 14.31 -11.28 -3.88
C LEU A 329 14.78 -11.78 -5.25
N LEU A 330 13.98 -11.56 -6.28
CA LEU A 330 14.25 -11.99 -7.64
C LEU A 330 14.47 -10.78 -8.55
N LYS A 331 15.54 -10.77 -9.34
CA LYS A 331 15.73 -9.75 -10.39
C LYS A 331 15.26 -10.31 -11.73
N LEU A 332 14.29 -9.65 -12.35
CA LEU A 332 13.73 -10.00 -13.65
C LEU A 332 14.06 -8.90 -14.67
N ASN A 333 14.65 -9.28 -15.80
CA ASN A 333 14.86 -8.44 -16.96
C ASN A 333 13.66 -8.56 -17.93
N PRO A 334 12.79 -7.55 -17.99
CA PRO A 334 11.58 -7.63 -18.80
C PRO A 334 11.80 -7.38 -20.31
N ASN A 335 13.03 -7.06 -20.72
CA ASN A 335 13.34 -6.81 -22.14
C ASN A 335 13.58 -8.08 -22.94
N VAL A 336 13.63 -9.23 -22.26
CA VAL A 336 13.72 -10.56 -22.86
C VAL A 336 12.47 -11.38 -22.59
N GLU A 337 12.34 -12.51 -23.28
CA GLU A 337 11.24 -13.46 -23.04
C GLU A 337 11.21 -13.91 -21.58
N PRO A 338 10.03 -14.07 -20.95
CA PRO A 338 9.91 -14.36 -19.53
C PRO A 338 10.77 -15.55 -19.06
N GLU A 339 10.86 -16.62 -19.84
CA GLU A 339 11.64 -17.82 -19.51
C GLU A 339 13.15 -17.57 -19.34
N TYR A 340 13.70 -16.53 -19.96
CA TYR A 340 15.10 -16.11 -19.86
C TYR A 340 15.31 -14.88 -18.97
N SER A 341 14.24 -14.35 -18.37
CA SER A 341 14.28 -13.05 -17.68
C SER A 341 14.99 -13.05 -16.32
N VAL A 342 15.28 -14.20 -15.72
CA VAL A 342 15.92 -14.22 -14.39
C VAL A 342 17.40 -13.89 -14.49
N GLU A 343 17.78 -12.73 -13.95
CA GLU A 343 19.18 -12.32 -13.84
C GLU A 343 19.86 -12.95 -12.62
N TRP A 344 19.18 -12.88 -11.47
CA TRP A 344 19.63 -13.51 -10.21
C TRP A 344 18.49 -13.69 -9.22
N PHE A 345 18.72 -14.52 -8.20
CA PHE A 345 17.85 -14.72 -7.06
C PHE A 345 18.65 -14.63 -5.75
N LEU A 346 18.16 -13.83 -4.79
CA LEU A 346 18.65 -13.75 -3.42
C LEU A 346 17.69 -14.51 -2.50
N PRO A 347 17.98 -15.76 -2.11
CA PRO A 347 17.16 -16.47 -1.14
C PRO A 347 17.32 -15.87 0.27
N THR A 348 16.21 -15.70 0.98
CA THR A 348 16.22 -15.37 2.41
C THR A 348 15.89 -16.61 3.25
N GLY A 349 16.06 -16.51 4.56
CA GLY A 349 15.71 -17.60 5.47
C GLY A 349 14.20 -17.86 5.52
N ASN A 350 13.83 -19.14 5.56
CA ASN A 350 12.45 -19.51 5.90
C ASN A 350 12.29 -19.49 7.42
N LYS A 351 11.41 -18.63 7.90
CA LYS A 351 11.12 -18.49 9.32
C LYS A 351 9.63 -18.22 9.49
N ASN A 352 8.98 -19.04 10.30
CA ASN A 352 7.59 -18.80 10.65
C ASN A 352 7.49 -17.57 11.55
N PHE A 353 6.65 -16.61 11.15
CA PHE A 353 6.34 -15.42 11.92
C PHE A 353 4.93 -14.94 11.56
N LEU A 354 4.05 -14.86 12.56
CA LEU A 354 2.62 -14.61 12.36
C LEU A 354 2.04 -15.58 11.32
N ASP A 355 1.53 -15.07 10.20
CA ASP A 355 0.94 -15.87 9.12
C ASP A 355 1.96 -16.21 8.02
N TRP A 356 3.21 -15.72 8.10
CA TRP A 356 4.24 -15.91 7.08
C TRP A 356 5.18 -17.06 7.39
N ALA A 357 5.55 -17.82 6.36
CA ALA A 357 6.48 -18.94 6.45
C ALA A 357 7.96 -18.55 6.17
N GLY A 358 8.20 -17.32 5.73
CA GLY A 358 9.51 -16.82 5.33
C GLY A 358 9.46 -15.99 4.06
N GLY A 359 10.64 -15.73 3.48
CA GLY A 359 10.75 -14.92 2.27
C GLY A 359 10.75 -13.42 2.56
N ILE A 360 10.33 -12.65 1.56
CA ILE A 360 10.23 -11.20 1.62
C ILE A 360 8.80 -10.79 1.28
N VAL A 361 8.15 -10.08 2.20
CA VAL A 361 6.85 -9.40 2.02
C VAL A 361 7.05 -7.90 1.76
N SER A 362 8.13 -7.33 2.31
CA SER A 362 8.48 -5.92 2.12
C SER A 362 8.84 -5.60 0.66
N SER A 363 8.70 -4.34 0.25
CA SER A 363 9.19 -3.89 -1.05
C SER A 363 10.67 -3.50 -0.99
N PRO A 364 11.49 -3.88 -1.98
CA PRO A 364 12.89 -3.49 -2.03
C PRO A 364 13.05 -1.98 -2.31
N ALA A 365 14.12 -1.38 -1.80
CA ALA A 365 14.54 -0.03 -2.11
C ALA A 365 15.83 -0.02 -2.91
N VAL A 366 15.85 0.75 -3.99
CA VAL A 366 17.03 0.99 -4.82
C VAL A 366 17.46 2.45 -4.71
N ASN A 367 18.76 2.71 -4.87
CA ASN A 367 19.34 4.06 -4.87
C ASN A 367 19.35 4.74 -6.24
N THR A 368 18.55 4.28 -7.22
CA THR A 368 18.56 4.76 -8.62
C THR A 368 18.41 6.28 -8.76
N LEU A 369 17.62 6.92 -7.90
CA LEU A 369 17.34 8.35 -7.94
C LEU A 369 18.17 9.17 -6.94
N TYR A 370 19.14 8.54 -6.28
CA TYR A 370 19.88 9.08 -5.15
C TYR A 370 21.38 9.06 -5.39
N GLU A 371 22.14 9.79 -4.56
CA GLU A 371 23.59 9.77 -4.66
C GLU A 371 24.13 8.35 -4.44
N LYS A 372 25.06 7.93 -5.31
CA LYS A 372 25.60 6.58 -5.29
C LYS A 372 26.83 6.51 -4.39
N ILE A 373 26.74 5.71 -3.34
CA ILE A 373 27.91 5.32 -2.53
C ILE A 373 28.85 4.49 -3.41
N ASN A 374 30.11 4.91 -3.55
CA ASN A 374 31.12 4.23 -4.36
C ASN A 374 30.72 3.93 -5.82
N ASN A 375 29.87 4.78 -6.42
CA ASN A 375 29.31 4.56 -7.76
C ASN A 375 28.60 3.19 -7.91
N ARG A 376 28.02 2.66 -6.83
CA ARG A 376 27.29 1.38 -6.83
C ARG A 376 25.79 1.55 -6.98
N ASN A 377 25.20 0.59 -7.69
CA ASN A 377 23.75 0.42 -7.75
C ASN A 377 23.36 -0.52 -6.61
N LEU A 378 22.80 0.07 -5.56
CA LEU A 378 22.52 -0.62 -4.31
C LEU A 378 21.03 -0.82 -4.13
N ALA A 379 20.69 -1.92 -3.48
CA ALA A 379 19.36 -2.12 -2.95
C ALA A 379 19.38 -2.56 -1.48
N VAL A 380 18.32 -2.19 -0.76
CA VAL A 380 18.02 -2.70 0.58
C VAL A 380 16.66 -3.38 0.63
N VAL A 381 16.57 -4.47 1.38
CA VAL A 381 15.32 -5.23 1.55
C VAL A 381 15.28 -5.93 2.91
N SER A 382 14.10 -6.00 3.50
CA SER A 382 13.87 -6.66 4.79
C SER A 382 13.19 -8.01 4.62
N GLY A 383 13.74 -9.04 5.25
CA GLY A 383 13.20 -10.41 5.22
C GLY A 383 12.40 -10.77 6.48
N ILE A 384 11.51 -11.76 6.34
CA ILE A 384 10.82 -12.42 7.46
C ILE A 384 11.80 -13.23 8.32
N ASP A 385 13.00 -13.53 7.83
CA ASP A 385 14.10 -14.06 8.67
C ASP A 385 14.61 -13.05 9.72
N GLY A 386 14.29 -11.77 9.55
CA GLY A 386 14.60 -10.67 10.47
C GLY A 386 15.87 -9.91 10.13
N TYR A 387 16.40 -10.08 8.93
CA TYR A 387 17.55 -9.34 8.42
C TYR A 387 17.11 -8.23 7.45
N LEU A 388 17.79 -7.09 7.56
CA LEU A 388 17.93 -6.09 6.51
C LEU A 388 19.17 -6.46 5.69
N TYR A 389 19.01 -6.57 4.39
CA TYR A 389 20.08 -6.88 3.45
C TYR A 389 20.48 -5.62 2.69
N LEU A 390 21.80 -5.41 2.50
CA LEU A 390 22.37 -4.41 1.59
C LEU A 390 23.09 -5.15 0.46
N ILE A 391 22.62 -4.97 -0.77
CA ILE A 391 23.08 -5.71 -1.95
C ILE A 391 23.48 -4.80 -3.09
N ASP A 392 24.37 -5.30 -3.95
CA ASP A 392 24.64 -4.74 -5.28
C ASP A 392 23.64 -5.33 -6.28
N THR A 393 22.90 -4.51 -7.01
CA THR A 393 21.88 -5.01 -7.94
C THR A 393 22.47 -5.55 -9.23
N ASP A 394 23.69 -5.15 -9.57
CA ASP A 394 24.29 -5.37 -10.88
C ASP A 394 25.45 -6.37 -10.81
N SER A 395 26.02 -6.57 -9.62
CA SER A 395 27.13 -7.50 -9.39
C SER A 395 26.65 -8.89 -8.97
N ILE A 396 27.19 -9.92 -9.60
CA ILE A 396 26.93 -11.33 -9.27
C ILE A 396 27.98 -11.85 -8.29
N ASN A 397 27.54 -12.59 -7.28
CA ASN A 397 28.41 -13.28 -6.35
C ASN A 397 29.16 -14.43 -7.05
N ALA A 398 30.49 -14.38 -7.02
CA ALA A 398 31.36 -15.39 -7.62
C ALA A 398 31.32 -16.76 -6.91
N SER A 399 30.76 -16.84 -5.69
CA SER A 399 30.70 -18.06 -4.86
C SER A 399 29.80 -19.17 -5.44
N GLY A 400 29.08 -18.89 -6.52
CA GLY A 400 28.30 -19.87 -7.28
C GLY A 400 26.80 -19.59 -7.29
N LYS A 401 26.06 -20.52 -7.89
CA LYS A 401 24.60 -20.42 -8.03
C LYS A 401 23.88 -20.88 -6.76
N VAL A 402 22.71 -20.30 -6.52
CA VAL A 402 21.81 -20.66 -5.43
C VAL A 402 20.62 -21.45 -5.95
N LYS A 403 20.07 -22.32 -5.10
CA LYS A 403 18.85 -23.06 -5.41
C LYS A 403 17.66 -22.10 -5.47
N GLY A 404 16.87 -22.21 -6.53
CA GLY A 404 15.72 -21.33 -6.79
C GLY A 404 14.52 -21.57 -5.88
N PHE A 405 13.56 -20.64 -5.94
CA PHE A 405 12.28 -20.71 -5.24
C PHE A 405 11.45 -21.96 -5.59
N ASP A 406 11.69 -22.57 -6.75
CA ASP A 406 11.04 -23.80 -7.21
C ASP A 406 11.76 -25.10 -6.81
N ASN A 407 12.90 -25.01 -6.12
CA ASN A 407 13.76 -26.13 -5.75
C ASN A 407 14.31 -26.97 -6.93
N SER A 408 14.11 -26.56 -8.19
CA SER A 408 14.55 -27.32 -9.36
C SER A 408 15.60 -26.57 -10.18
N ARG A 409 15.52 -25.25 -10.26
CA ARG A 409 16.49 -24.40 -10.97
C ARG A 409 17.56 -23.86 -10.04
N PHE A 410 18.70 -23.49 -10.63
CA PHE A 410 19.79 -22.79 -9.97
C PHE A 410 20.02 -21.45 -10.66
N PHE A 411 20.07 -20.39 -9.87
CA PHE A 411 20.22 -19.02 -10.34
C PHE A 411 21.50 -18.40 -9.83
N ASN A 412 22.01 -17.39 -10.53
CA ASN A 412 23.02 -16.51 -9.95
C ASN A 412 22.44 -15.83 -8.70
N SER A 413 23.32 -15.31 -7.82
CA SER A 413 22.94 -14.55 -6.62
C SER A 413 23.66 -13.20 -6.65
N PRO A 414 23.04 -12.10 -6.18
CA PRO A 414 23.71 -10.81 -6.14
C PRO A 414 24.83 -10.79 -5.09
N VAL A 415 25.76 -9.84 -5.20
CA VAL A 415 26.69 -9.54 -4.12
C VAL A 415 25.91 -8.95 -2.94
N ILE A 416 26.10 -9.53 -1.76
CA ILE A 416 25.60 -8.99 -0.49
C ILE A 416 26.79 -8.33 0.19
N TYR A 417 26.73 -7.01 0.38
CA TYR A 417 27.79 -6.29 1.09
C TYR A 417 27.65 -6.42 2.59
N ASP A 418 26.41 -6.33 3.09
CA ASP A 418 26.15 -6.46 4.52
C ASP A 418 24.73 -6.96 4.80
N LYS A 419 24.52 -7.44 6.03
CA LYS A 419 23.19 -7.70 6.58
C LYS A 419 23.13 -7.37 8.07
N TYR A 420 22.05 -6.74 8.49
CA TYR A 420 21.84 -6.33 9.88
C TYR A 420 20.56 -6.93 10.45
N LYS A 421 20.58 -7.40 11.70
CA LYS A 421 19.42 -8.01 12.34
C LYS A 421 18.52 -6.93 12.96
N ILE A 422 17.45 -6.56 12.25
CA ILE A 422 16.45 -5.57 12.71
C ILE A 422 15.20 -6.21 13.32
N GLY A 423 15.10 -7.54 13.32
CA GLY A 423 13.87 -8.26 13.66
C GLY A 423 12.98 -8.46 12.44
N GLN A 424 11.94 -9.27 12.56
CA GLN A 424 11.00 -9.55 11.46
C GLN A 424 10.40 -8.25 10.95
N SER A 425 10.22 -8.11 9.64
CA SER A 425 9.60 -6.93 9.07
C SER A 425 8.83 -7.23 7.78
N ILE A 426 7.65 -6.62 7.69
CA ILE A 426 6.92 -6.44 6.43
C ILE A 426 7.01 -4.99 5.93
N SER A 427 7.54 -4.07 6.74
CA SER A 427 7.73 -2.68 6.36
C SER A 427 8.86 -2.56 5.34
N SER A 428 8.68 -1.69 4.34
CA SER A 428 9.64 -1.50 3.26
C SER A 428 10.75 -0.54 3.71
N PRO A 429 12.04 -0.92 3.62
CA PRO A 429 13.13 -0.02 3.95
C PRO A 429 13.28 1.09 2.90
N LEU A 430 14.08 2.11 3.20
CA LEU A 430 14.46 3.20 2.32
C LEU A 430 15.99 3.26 2.20
N ILE A 431 16.50 3.67 1.04
CA ILE A 431 17.90 4.08 0.84
C ILE A 431 17.87 5.43 0.12
N ILE A 432 18.41 6.45 0.78
CA ILE A 432 18.45 7.84 0.32
C ILE A 432 19.88 8.32 0.55
N ASP A 433 20.62 8.50 -0.53
CA ASP A 433 22.05 8.82 -0.52
C ASP A 433 22.83 7.77 0.29
N ASP A 434 23.54 8.17 1.34
CA ASP A 434 24.25 7.28 2.26
C ASP A 434 23.40 6.79 3.45
N ILE A 435 22.13 7.20 3.56
CA ILE A 435 21.26 6.88 4.68
C ILE A 435 20.28 5.74 4.33
N VAL A 436 20.21 4.75 5.23
CA VAL A 436 19.23 3.67 5.16
C VAL A 436 18.29 3.75 6.36
N ILE A 437 16.98 3.70 6.09
CA ILE A 437 15.94 3.70 7.12
C ILE A 437 15.16 2.40 7.00
N ALA A 438 15.08 1.63 8.09
CA ALA A 438 14.34 0.38 8.10
C ALA A 438 13.44 0.30 9.32
N ALA A 439 12.15 0.02 9.12
CA ALA A 439 11.23 -0.24 10.22
C ALA A 439 10.96 -1.75 10.34
N SER A 440 10.62 -2.20 11.54
CA SER A 440 10.30 -3.60 11.83
C SER A 440 9.32 -3.69 13.01
N TYR A 441 8.93 -4.91 13.36
CA TYR A 441 8.15 -5.14 14.59
C TYR A 441 8.90 -4.75 15.88
N ASN A 442 10.23 -4.55 15.81
CA ASN A 442 11.09 -4.22 16.95
C ASN A 442 11.51 -2.74 17.02
N GLY A 443 11.28 -1.95 15.98
CA GLY A 443 11.68 -0.54 15.96
C GLY A 443 11.88 0.05 14.57
N LEU A 444 12.21 1.34 14.55
CA LEU A 444 12.76 2.06 13.41
C LEU A 444 14.27 2.17 13.62
N TYR A 445 15.04 1.91 12.57
CA TYR A 445 16.49 1.90 12.60
C TYR A 445 17.00 2.87 11.53
N LEU A 446 17.95 3.71 11.92
CA LEU A 446 18.65 4.64 11.06
C LEU A 446 20.10 4.17 10.91
N PHE A 447 20.53 3.98 9.67
CA PHE A 447 21.89 3.57 9.34
C PHE A 447 22.54 4.59 8.41
N ARG A 448 23.87 4.69 8.50
CA ARG A 448 24.72 5.24 7.45
C ARG A 448 25.48 4.11 6.76
N VAL A 449 25.54 4.13 5.44
CA VAL A 449 26.39 3.21 4.65
C VAL A 449 27.76 3.86 4.53
N ASN A 450 28.80 3.18 5.02
CA ASN A 450 30.16 3.68 4.95
C ASN A 450 30.85 3.35 3.62
N ASP A 451 32.09 3.83 3.43
CA ASP A 451 32.87 3.60 2.21
C ASP A 451 33.25 2.12 1.99
N GLU A 452 33.17 1.26 3.02
CA GLU A 452 33.30 -0.19 2.86
C GLU A 452 31.96 -0.90 2.58
N LEU A 453 30.90 -0.13 2.31
CA LEU A 453 29.54 -0.63 2.04
C LEU A 453 28.94 -1.43 3.20
N LYS A 454 29.23 -1.02 4.44
CA LYS A 454 28.66 -1.61 5.66
C LYS A 454 27.55 -0.74 6.24
N LEU A 455 26.56 -1.39 6.84
CA LEU A 455 25.46 -0.73 7.54
C LEU A 455 25.92 -0.33 8.96
N MET A 456 26.15 0.96 9.17
CA MET A 456 26.50 1.53 10.47
C MET A 456 25.23 2.04 11.16
N LEU A 457 24.73 1.34 12.17
CA LEU A 457 23.57 1.81 12.95
C LEU A 457 23.96 3.12 13.66
N THR A 458 23.26 4.21 13.34
CA THR A 458 23.51 5.53 13.93
C THR A 458 22.47 5.90 14.98
N ASP A 459 21.24 5.42 14.85
CA ASP A 459 20.17 5.65 15.82
C ASP A 459 19.05 4.61 15.69
N ASP A 460 18.25 4.43 16.75
CA ASP A 460 17.07 3.56 16.73
C ASP A 460 15.94 4.07 17.62
N PHE A 461 14.71 3.73 17.24
CA PHE A 461 13.50 4.09 17.96
C PHE A 461 12.60 2.86 18.17
N ARG A 462 12.36 2.50 19.43
CA ARG A 462 11.63 1.28 19.80
C ARG A 462 10.12 1.49 19.80
N THR A 463 9.46 0.96 18.78
CA THR A 463 8.02 0.67 18.74
C THR A 463 7.76 -0.34 17.60
N THR A 464 6.52 -0.75 17.40
CA THR A 464 6.14 -1.69 16.35
C THR A 464 5.70 -0.95 15.09
N PHE A 465 6.31 -1.27 13.95
CA PHE A 465 5.95 -0.71 12.65
C PHE A 465 5.62 -1.79 11.63
N GLU A 466 4.53 -1.56 10.89
CA GLU A 466 4.19 -2.28 9.66
C GLU A 466 4.18 -1.34 8.46
N ALA A 467 3.81 -0.07 8.69
CA ALA A 467 3.80 0.96 7.67
C ALA A 467 5.19 1.25 7.12
N THR A 468 5.24 1.67 5.87
CA THR A 468 6.46 2.15 5.21
C THR A 468 6.67 3.64 5.51
N PRO A 469 7.87 4.08 5.92
CA PRO A 469 8.15 5.49 6.15
C PRO A 469 8.25 6.29 4.85
N ILE A 470 8.12 7.62 4.96
CA ILE A 470 8.60 8.58 3.94
C ILE A 470 9.55 9.59 4.59
N VAL A 471 10.38 10.23 3.77
CA VAL A 471 11.35 11.22 4.22
C VAL A 471 11.11 12.57 3.54
N TYR A 472 11.09 13.66 4.29
CA TYR A 472 11.13 14.98 3.69
C TYR A 472 11.70 16.02 4.66
N ASP A 473 12.71 16.74 4.19
CA ASP A 473 13.22 17.94 4.87
C ASP A 473 13.67 17.67 6.32
N GLY A 474 14.59 16.72 6.47
CA GLY A 474 15.16 16.31 7.76
C GLY A 474 14.17 15.63 8.68
N LYS A 475 13.08 15.04 8.15
CA LYS A 475 12.02 14.40 8.94
C LYS A 475 11.61 13.08 8.32
N ILE A 476 11.30 12.11 9.18
CA ILE A 476 10.68 10.84 8.83
C ILE A 476 9.22 10.90 9.29
N TYR A 477 8.30 10.48 8.42
CA TYR A 477 6.90 10.30 8.76
C TYR A 477 6.54 8.83 8.59
N ILE A 478 5.98 8.23 9.64
CA ILE A 478 5.63 6.81 9.68
C ILE A 478 4.52 6.60 10.69
N GLY A 479 3.51 5.80 10.32
CA GLY A 479 2.49 5.33 11.25
C GLY A 479 2.95 4.07 11.98
N SER A 480 2.74 4.02 13.29
CA SER A 480 3.02 2.87 14.13
C SER A 480 1.79 1.98 14.29
N LYS A 481 2.02 0.70 14.60
CA LYS A 481 0.98 -0.25 15.01
C LYS A 481 0.53 -0.05 16.46
N ASP A 482 1.15 0.86 17.20
CA ASP A 482 0.78 1.19 18.58
C ASP A 482 -0.35 2.22 18.69
N GLY A 483 -0.86 2.74 17.56
CA GLY A 483 -1.97 3.69 17.53
C GLY A 483 -1.62 5.08 17.02
N PHE A 484 -0.36 5.36 16.67
CA PHE A 484 0.14 6.69 16.36
C PHE A 484 0.69 6.88 14.94
#